data_AF-A0A950YAJ1-F1
#
_entry.id   AF-A0A950YAJ1-F1
#
_cell.length_a   1.000
_cell.length_b   1.000
_cell.length_c   1.000
_cell.angle_alpha   90.00
_cell.angle_beta   90.00
_cell.angle_gamma   90.00
#
_symmetry.space_group_name_H-M   'P 1'
#
loop_
_entity.id
_entity.type
_entity.pdbx_description
1 polymer ?
#
loop_
_entity_poly.entity_id
_entity_poly.type
_entity_poly.pdbx_seq_one_letter_code
_entity_poly.pdbx_strand_id
1 'polypeptide(L)'
;MSYRTLLCGVALCAFPIAIALSSEPARQPAIPNMTVPPKAGPVAFFPESALRPGMKGVAWTVFQGSTVEPVPVEIIGVWQNMWGPHQDVILAKLAGKALRTNVAGGMSGSPVYIDGKLAGAIALRLSTFSPDAVCGITPIQLMLEIKD
;
A
#
# COMPACT_ATOMS: atom_id res chain seq x y z
N MET A 1 56.82 51.65 -31.40
CA MET A 1 57.97 51.44 -30.49
C MET A 1 57.52 50.56 -29.33
N SER A 2 58.05 49.34 -29.32
CA SER A 2 58.12 48.38 -28.20
C SER A 2 56.88 47.58 -27.75
N TYR A 3 57.11 46.27 -27.79
CA TYR A 3 56.30 45.11 -27.41
C TYR A 3 55.96 45.04 -25.91
N ARG A 4 54.85 44.37 -25.58
CA ARG A 4 54.78 43.50 -24.40
C ARG A 4 53.75 42.37 -24.58
N THR A 5 54.29 41.17 -24.74
CA THR A 5 53.65 39.85 -24.75
C THR A 5 53.03 39.53 -23.38
N LEU A 6 51.90 38.80 -23.33
CA LEU A 6 51.71 37.53 -22.58
C LEU A 6 50.22 37.18 -22.28
N LEU A 7 49.93 35.90 -22.55
CA LEU A 7 48.97 34.98 -21.92
C LEU A 7 47.45 35.07 -22.17
N CYS A 8 47.00 34.21 -23.09
CA CYS A 8 46.18 33.02 -22.81
C CYS A 8 45.22 33.08 -21.58
N GLY A 9 43.91 33.10 -21.86
CA GLY A 9 42.86 32.84 -20.87
C GLY A 9 41.58 32.42 -21.59
N VAL A 10 41.38 31.11 -21.73
CA VAL A 10 40.16 30.49 -22.27
C VAL A 10 39.02 30.74 -21.28
N ALA A 11 38.12 31.68 -21.60
CA ALA A 11 36.88 31.88 -20.85
C ALA A 11 35.82 30.91 -21.36
N LEU A 12 35.79 29.71 -20.77
CA LEU A 12 34.69 28.75 -20.93
C LEU A 12 33.44 29.36 -20.25
N CYS A 13 32.53 29.94 -21.02
CA CYS A 13 31.24 30.38 -20.52
C CYS A 13 30.38 29.16 -20.17
N ALA A 14 30.20 28.92 -18.88
CA ALA A 14 29.37 27.88 -18.32
C ALA A 14 27.89 28.12 -18.65
N PHE A 15 27.27 27.18 -19.37
CA PHE A 15 25.82 27.06 -19.44
C PHE A 15 25.33 26.41 -18.14
N PRO A 16 24.46 27.04 -17.34
CA PRO A 16 23.78 26.32 -16.28
C PRO A 16 22.69 25.47 -16.94
N ILE A 17 22.98 24.18 -17.13
CA ILE A 17 21.94 23.19 -17.38
C ILE A 17 21.17 23.05 -16.07
N ALA A 18 20.06 23.79 -15.96
CA ALA A 18 19.08 23.55 -14.92
C ALA A 18 18.39 22.21 -15.21
N ILE A 19 18.97 21.11 -14.69
CA ILE A 19 18.27 19.84 -14.52
C ILE A 19 17.21 20.09 -13.45
N ALA A 20 16.00 20.42 -13.90
CA ALA A 20 14.82 20.37 -13.06
C ALA A 20 14.58 18.90 -12.71
N LEU A 21 15.03 18.50 -11.53
CA LEU A 21 14.63 17.26 -10.86
C LEU A 21 13.14 17.38 -10.52
N SER A 22 12.27 17.14 -11.49
CA SER A 22 10.87 16.87 -11.23
C SER A 22 10.81 15.54 -10.49
N SER A 23 10.73 15.61 -9.16
CA SER A 23 10.38 14.46 -8.33
C SER A 23 8.93 14.08 -8.64
N GLU A 24 8.72 13.24 -9.65
CA GLU A 24 7.42 12.60 -9.83
C GLU A 24 7.18 11.73 -8.59
N PRO A 25 6.12 12.01 -7.79
CA PRO A 25 5.79 11.12 -6.69
C PRO A 25 5.50 9.75 -7.30
N ALA A 26 6.23 8.74 -6.84
CA ALA A 26 6.17 7.37 -7.34
C ALA A 26 4.71 7.00 -7.64
N ARG A 27 4.40 6.86 -8.94
CA ARG A 27 3.05 6.57 -9.40
C ARG A 27 2.67 5.20 -8.90
N GLN A 28 1.95 5.16 -7.79
CA GLN A 28 1.44 3.93 -7.20
C GLN A 28 0.60 3.24 -8.27
N PRO A 29 0.81 1.94 -8.54
CA PRO A 29 0.06 1.24 -9.59
C PRO A 29 -1.43 1.45 -9.33
N ALA A 30 -2.11 2.09 -10.29
CA ALA A 30 -3.52 2.37 -10.18
C ALA A 30 -4.26 1.03 -10.15
N ILE A 31 -4.75 0.65 -8.98
CA ILE A 31 -5.60 -0.53 -8.85
C ILE A 31 -6.98 -0.10 -9.39
N PRO A 32 -7.46 -0.69 -10.50
CA PRO A 32 -8.67 -0.24 -11.16
C PRO A 32 -9.85 -0.31 -10.18
N ASN A 33 -10.73 0.70 -10.23
CA ASN A 33 -11.92 0.85 -9.38
C ASN A 33 -11.67 1.04 -7.87
N MET A 34 -10.49 1.50 -7.44
CA MET A 34 -10.17 1.65 -6.00
C MET A 34 -9.47 2.97 -5.65
N THR A 35 -9.85 4.05 -6.33
CA THR A 35 -9.25 5.39 -6.18
C THR A 35 -9.99 6.30 -5.19
N VAL A 36 -11.18 5.91 -4.72
CA VAL A 36 -12.01 6.72 -3.81
C VAL A 36 -12.21 5.99 -2.48
N PRO A 37 -12.05 6.67 -1.33
CA PRO A 37 -12.31 6.07 -0.03
C PRO A 37 -13.72 5.48 0.06
N PRO A 38 -13.89 4.31 0.69
CA PRO A 38 -15.18 3.68 0.86
C PRO A 38 -16.07 4.55 1.75
N LYS A 39 -17.34 4.66 1.38
CA LYS A 39 -18.37 5.33 2.19
C LYS A 39 -19.18 4.28 2.94
N ALA A 40 -19.74 4.67 4.08
CA ALA A 40 -20.68 3.82 4.80
C ALA A 40 -21.91 3.53 3.93
N GLY A 41 -22.36 2.27 3.92
CA GLY A 41 -23.51 1.81 3.14
C GLY A 41 -23.42 0.33 2.78
N PRO A 42 -24.37 -0.17 1.97
CA PRO A 42 -24.31 -1.53 1.42
C PRO A 42 -23.04 -1.70 0.58
N VAL A 43 -22.31 -2.78 0.82
CA VAL A 43 -21.10 -3.14 0.07
C VAL A 43 -21.22 -4.56 -0.46
N ALA A 44 -20.69 -4.79 -1.66
CA ALA A 44 -20.58 -6.13 -2.20
C ALA A 44 -19.41 -6.86 -1.52
N PHE A 45 -19.60 -8.14 -1.19
CA PHE A 45 -18.57 -8.96 -0.54
C PHE A 45 -17.75 -9.74 -1.57
N PHE A 46 -16.46 -9.85 -1.31
CA PHE A 46 -15.57 -10.72 -2.06
C PHE A 46 -15.63 -12.12 -1.44
N PRO A 47 -15.92 -13.18 -2.20
CA PRO A 47 -15.98 -14.53 -1.67
C PRO A 47 -14.58 -15.06 -1.34
N GLU A 48 -14.39 -15.56 -0.11
CA GLU A 48 -13.12 -16.14 0.33
C GLU A 48 -12.66 -17.29 -0.57
N SER A 49 -13.58 -18.12 -1.05
CA SER A 49 -13.29 -19.22 -1.99
C SER A 49 -12.71 -18.78 -3.34
N ALA A 50 -12.85 -17.49 -3.70
CA ALA A 50 -12.25 -16.94 -4.91
C ALA A 50 -10.88 -16.30 -4.68
N LEU A 51 -10.39 -16.23 -3.44
CA LEU A 51 -9.06 -15.69 -3.13
C LEU A 51 -7.96 -16.56 -3.73
N ARG A 52 -7.00 -15.91 -4.37
CA ARG A 52 -5.82 -16.56 -4.94
C ARG A 52 -4.57 -15.77 -4.58
N PRO A 53 -3.44 -16.45 -4.33
CA PRO A 53 -2.14 -15.79 -4.22
C PRO A 53 -1.87 -14.88 -5.43
N GLY A 54 -1.27 -13.71 -5.18
CA GLY A 54 -0.94 -12.69 -6.18
C GLY A 54 -2.09 -11.73 -6.51
N MET A 55 -3.31 -11.97 -6.03
CA MET A 55 -4.41 -11.01 -6.19
C MET A 55 -4.05 -9.66 -5.57
N LYS A 56 -4.43 -8.59 -6.25
CA LYS A 56 -4.18 -7.21 -5.79
C LYS A 56 -5.45 -6.60 -5.23
N GLY A 57 -5.30 -5.80 -4.19
CA GLY A 57 -6.39 -5.10 -3.55
C GLY A 57 -5.94 -3.78 -2.95
N VAL A 58 -6.86 -3.09 -2.28
CA VAL A 58 -6.58 -1.83 -1.57
C VAL A 58 -7.13 -1.94 -0.16
N ALA A 59 -6.27 -1.66 0.82
CA ALA A 59 -6.67 -1.38 2.19
C ALA A 59 -6.82 0.13 2.36
N TRP A 60 -7.89 0.57 3.00
CA TRP A 60 -8.07 1.98 3.33
C TRP A 60 -7.69 2.21 4.78
N THR A 61 -6.65 3.01 5.01
CA THR A 61 -6.08 3.21 6.34
C THR A 61 -5.79 4.69 6.61
N VAL A 62 -5.55 5.03 7.87
CA VAL A 62 -5.13 6.37 8.27
C VAL A 62 -3.73 6.27 8.89
N PHE A 63 -2.74 6.89 8.27
CA PHE A 63 -1.39 6.96 8.84
C PHE A 63 -1.21 8.14 9.80
N GLN A 64 -1.93 9.25 9.57
CA GLN A 64 -1.81 10.45 10.39
C GLN A 64 -3.11 11.27 10.36
N GLY A 65 -3.49 11.80 11.52
CA GLY A 65 -4.68 12.62 11.67
C GLY A 65 -5.96 11.83 11.39
N SER A 66 -6.75 12.28 10.41
CA SER A 66 -8.00 11.66 9.97
C SER A 66 -8.06 11.41 8.46
N THR A 67 -6.94 11.59 7.76
CA THR A 67 -6.88 11.44 6.30
C THR A 67 -6.83 9.96 5.94
N VAL A 68 -7.87 9.50 5.24
CA VAL A 68 -7.95 8.14 4.72
C VAL A 68 -7.12 8.02 3.45
N GLU A 69 -6.22 7.04 3.42
CA GLU A 69 -5.26 6.81 2.34
C GLU A 69 -5.35 5.36 1.82
N PRO A 70 -5.19 5.15 0.50
CA PRO A 70 -5.14 3.82 -0.09
C PRO A 70 -3.77 3.18 0.10
N VAL A 71 -3.76 1.95 0.62
CA VAL A 71 -2.58 1.09 0.76
C VAL A 71 -2.74 -0.09 -0.18
N PRO A 72 -1.83 -0.29 -1.15
CA PRO A 72 -1.89 -1.44 -2.03
C PRO A 72 -1.63 -2.71 -1.24
N VAL A 73 -2.42 -3.73 -1.54
CA VAL A 73 -2.39 -5.04 -0.90
C VAL A 73 -2.13 -6.11 -1.96
N GLU A 74 -1.31 -7.08 -1.62
CA GLU A 74 -1.12 -8.30 -2.39
C GLU A 74 -1.42 -9.52 -1.53
N ILE A 75 -2.35 -10.35 -1.97
CA ILE A 75 -2.74 -11.56 -1.27
C ILE A 75 -1.63 -12.61 -1.41
N ILE A 76 -1.20 -13.16 -0.29
CA ILE A 76 -0.24 -14.28 -0.22
C ILE A 76 -1.02 -15.60 -0.25
N GLY A 77 -2.13 -15.68 0.48
CA GLY A 77 -2.94 -16.88 0.59
C GLY A 77 -3.89 -16.82 1.79
N VAL A 78 -4.49 -17.96 2.14
CA VAL A 78 -5.38 -18.08 3.30
C VAL A 78 -4.76 -19.07 4.29
N TRP A 79 -4.59 -18.63 5.53
CA TRP A 79 -4.25 -19.50 6.66
C TRP A 79 -5.53 -20.05 7.27
N GLN A 80 -5.81 -21.29 6.93
CA GLN A 80 -7.00 -22.00 7.37
C GLN A 80 -6.95 -22.31 8.87
N ASN A 81 -8.07 -22.09 9.56
CA ASN A 81 -8.28 -22.40 10.99
C ASN A 81 -7.22 -21.83 11.95
N MET A 82 -6.69 -20.65 11.65
CA MET A 82 -5.61 -20.05 12.46
C MET A 82 -6.07 -19.75 13.90
N TRP A 83 -7.33 -19.36 14.10
CA TRP A 83 -7.89 -19.07 15.43
C TRP A 83 -8.82 -20.18 15.99
N GLY A 84 -9.16 -21.17 15.17
CA GLY A 84 -10.11 -22.24 15.53
C GLY A 84 -10.86 -22.78 14.32
N PRO A 85 -11.77 -23.74 14.50
CA PRO A 85 -12.59 -24.29 13.41
C PRO A 85 -13.35 -23.19 12.66
N HIS A 86 -13.21 -23.15 11.34
CA HIS A 86 -13.80 -22.14 10.45
C HIS A 86 -13.34 -20.70 10.69
N GLN A 87 -12.26 -20.49 11.46
CA GLN A 87 -11.70 -19.17 11.74
C GLN A 87 -10.41 -18.95 10.94
N ASP A 88 -10.61 -18.66 9.66
CA ASP A 88 -9.56 -18.44 8.69
C ASP A 88 -8.98 -17.02 8.78
N VAL A 89 -7.74 -16.86 8.31
CA VAL A 89 -7.06 -15.57 8.21
C VAL A 89 -6.41 -15.42 6.84
N ILE A 90 -6.73 -14.34 6.14
CA ILE A 90 -6.13 -14.03 4.85
C ILE A 90 -4.77 -13.37 5.08
N LEU A 91 -3.74 -13.91 4.46
CA LEU A 91 -2.38 -13.39 4.53
C LEU A 91 -2.13 -12.44 3.36
N ALA A 92 -1.60 -11.25 3.64
CA ALA A 92 -1.32 -10.28 2.61
C ALA A 92 -0.09 -9.41 2.89
N LYS A 93 0.59 -9.00 1.82
CA LYS A 93 1.66 -7.99 1.84
C LYS A 93 1.07 -6.61 1.58
N LEU A 94 1.46 -5.65 2.40
CA LEU A 94 1.15 -4.24 2.20
C LEU A 94 2.32 -3.55 1.49
N ALA A 95 1.99 -2.66 0.56
CA ALA A 95 2.98 -1.85 -0.17
C ALA A 95 2.82 -0.34 0.13
N GLY A 96 3.54 0.49 -0.63
CA GLY A 96 3.46 1.95 -0.48
C GLY A 96 4.02 2.42 0.87
N LYS A 97 3.30 3.32 1.56
CA LYS A 97 3.72 3.86 2.86
C LYS A 97 3.92 2.78 3.92
N ALA A 98 3.17 1.67 3.83
CA ALA A 98 3.26 0.55 4.76
C ALA A 98 4.62 -0.17 4.71
N LEU A 99 5.40 -0.06 3.63
CA LEU A 99 6.76 -0.63 3.57
C LEU A 99 7.72 0.04 4.57
N ARG A 100 7.49 1.31 4.90
CA ARG A 100 8.32 2.04 5.87
C ARG A 100 7.81 1.90 7.30
N THR A 101 6.50 1.86 7.47
CA THR A 101 5.87 1.79 8.80
C THR A 101 5.67 0.35 9.28
N ASN A 102 5.85 -0.63 8.39
CA ASN A 102 5.26 -1.96 8.53
C ASN A 102 3.74 -1.87 8.78
N VAL A 103 3.11 -2.94 9.25
CA VAL A 103 1.73 -2.92 9.74
C VAL A 103 1.71 -2.16 11.06
N ALA A 104 1.50 -0.84 11.06
CA ALA A 104 1.56 -0.03 12.29
C ALA A 104 0.40 -0.31 13.26
N GLY A 105 0.60 0.02 14.54
CA GLY A 105 -0.51 0.04 15.51
C GLY A 105 -1.57 1.04 15.05
N GLY A 106 -2.85 0.65 15.12
CA GLY A 106 -3.96 1.46 14.60
C GLY A 106 -4.40 1.10 13.18
N MET A 107 -3.65 0.28 12.43
CA MET A 107 -4.12 -0.24 11.14
C MET A 107 -5.19 -1.33 11.29
N SER A 108 -5.38 -1.89 12.49
CA SER A 108 -6.44 -2.84 12.77
C SER A 108 -7.81 -2.24 12.45
N GLY A 109 -8.69 -3.01 11.80
CA GLY A 109 -9.99 -2.57 11.31
C GLY A 109 -9.98 -1.87 9.95
N SER A 110 -8.80 -1.63 9.34
CA SER A 110 -8.73 -1.04 8.00
C SER A 110 -9.40 -1.98 6.99
N PRO A 111 -10.44 -1.54 6.26
CA PRO A 111 -11.17 -2.41 5.35
C PRO A 111 -10.34 -2.68 4.08
N VAL A 112 -10.29 -3.94 3.68
CA VAL A 112 -9.55 -4.43 2.51
C VAL A 112 -10.52 -4.82 1.42
N TYR A 113 -10.32 -4.27 0.24
CA TYR A 113 -11.14 -4.51 -0.92
C TYR A 113 -10.32 -5.18 -2.03
N ILE A 114 -10.97 -6.02 -2.83
CA ILE A 114 -10.44 -6.66 -4.04
C ILE A 114 -11.51 -6.48 -5.12
N ASP A 115 -11.15 -5.95 -6.29
CA ASP A 115 -12.08 -5.65 -7.39
C ASP A 115 -13.30 -4.81 -6.95
N GLY A 116 -13.09 -3.88 -6.01
CA GLY A 116 -14.15 -3.03 -5.45
C GLY A 116 -15.11 -3.74 -4.48
N LYS A 117 -14.88 -5.02 -4.16
CA LYS A 117 -15.67 -5.80 -3.19
C LYS A 117 -14.92 -5.93 -1.87
N LEU A 118 -15.63 -5.85 -0.76
CA LEU A 118 -15.05 -5.98 0.58
C LEU A 118 -14.62 -7.43 0.83
N ALA A 119 -13.33 -7.66 1.04
CA ALA A 119 -12.77 -8.97 1.35
C ALA A 119 -12.62 -9.19 2.85
N GLY A 120 -12.38 -8.14 3.63
CA GLY A 120 -12.16 -8.26 5.07
C GLY A 120 -11.60 -7.00 5.70
N ALA A 121 -11.01 -7.14 6.88
CA ALA A 121 -10.34 -6.05 7.59
C ALA A 121 -8.98 -6.50 8.14
N ILE A 122 -7.98 -5.62 8.11
CA ILE A 122 -6.66 -5.88 8.71
C ILE A 122 -6.86 -6.12 10.21
N ALA A 123 -6.29 -7.20 10.73
CA ALA A 123 -6.41 -7.57 12.14
C ALA A 123 -5.05 -7.80 12.81
N LEU A 124 -4.07 -8.32 12.06
CA LEU A 124 -2.80 -8.77 12.61
C LEU A 124 -1.59 -8.16 11.91
N ARG A 125 -0.56 -7.91 12.69
CA ARG A 125 0.82 -7.76 12.21
C ARG A 125 1.49 -9.12 12.30
N LEU A 126 1.96 -9.65 11.17
CA LEU A 126 2.65 -10.94 11.11
C LEU A 126 4.15 -10.78 10.82
N SER A 127 4.56 -9.63 10.27
CA SER A 127 5.96 -9.26 10.12
C SER A 127 6.38 -8.23 11.17
N THR A 128 7.43 -8.54 11.94
CA THR A 128 8.08 -7.56 12.84
C THR A 128 9.51 -7.25 12.42
N PHE A 129 10.23 -8.23 11.87
CA PHE A 129 11.65 -8.09 11.48
C PHE A 129 11.90 -8.36 9.98
N SER A 130 10.82 -8.49 9.20
CA SER A 130 10.90 -8.67 7.74
C SER A 130 10.84 -7.31 7.05
N PRO A 131 11.58 -7.11 5.93
CA PRO A 131 11.39 -5.94 5.08
C PRO A 131 9.98 -5.89 4.46
N ASP A 132 9.31 -7.04 4.35
CA ASP A 132 7.94 -7.12 3.89
C ASP A 132 6.96 -6.79 5.02
N ALA A 133 6.00 -5.91 4.74
CA ALA A 133 4.90 -5.60 5.64
C ALA A 133 3.77 -6.64 5.46
N VAL A 134 3.85 -7.76 6.18
CA VAL A 134 2.88 -8.85 6.16
C VAL A 134 1.82 -8.65 7.26
N CYS A 135 0.56 -8.64 6.85
CA CYS A 135 -0.59 -8.56 7.71
C CYS A 135 -1.48 -9.80 7.62
N GLY A 136 -2.22 -10.05 8.69
CA GLY A 136 -3.38 -10.94 8.68
C GLY A 136 -4.65 -10.11 8.56
N ILE A 137 -5.56 -10.56 7.70
CA ILE A 137 -6.86 -9.94 7.43
C ILE A 137 -7.94 -10.92 7.88
N THR A 138 -8.87 -10.46 8.70
CA THR A 138 -10.08 -11.21 9.06
C THR A 138 -11.04 -11.20 7.86
N PRO A 139 -11.45 -12.36 7.32
CA PRO A 139 -12.41 -12.44 6.22
C PRO A 139 -13.75 -11.80 6.59
N ILE A 140 -14.42 -11.20 5.60
CA ILE A 140 -15.74 -10.61 5.83
C ILE A 140 -16.80 -11.66 6.21
N GLN A 141 -16.69 -12.87 5.67
CA GLN A 141 -17.58 -13.99 5.98
C GLN A 141 -17.58 -14.29 7.49
N LEU A 142 -16.40 -14.41 8.09
CA LEU A 142 -16.24 -14.65 9.53
C LEU A 142 -16.84 -13.52 10.38
N MET A 143 -16.75 -12.26 9.93
CA MET A 143 -17.38 -11.13 10.63
C MET A 143 -18.91 -11.13 10.53
N LEU A 144 -19.48 -11.73 9.48
CA LEU A 144 -20.93 -11.80 9.27
C LEU A 144 -21.58 -12.93 10.07
N GLU A 145 -20.84 -13.98 10.43
CA GLU A 145 -21.36 -15.09 11.27
C GLU A 145 -21.73 -14.65 12.69
N ILE A 146 -21.19 -13.54 13.18
CA ILE A 146 -21.42 -13.03 14.54
C ILE A 146 -22.73 -12.21 14.64
N LYS A 147 -23.46 -12.00 13.53
CA LYS A 147 -24.62 -11.11 13.50
C LYS A 147 -25.94 -11.70 14.02
N ASP A 148 -25.93 -12.93 14.51
CA ASP A 148 -27.08 -13.63 15.11
C ASP A 148 -26.86 -13.89 16.61
#